data_AF-A0A7Y1W2E7-F1
#
_entry.id   AF-A0A7Y1W2E7-F1
#
_cell.length_a   1.000
_cell.length_b   1.000
_cell.length_c   1.000
_cell.angle_alpha   90.00
_cell.angle_beta   90.00
_cell.angle_gamma   90.00
#
_symmetry.space_group_name_H-M   'P 1'
#
loop_
_entity.id
_entity.type
_entity.pdbx_description
1 polymer ?
#
loop_
_entity_poly.entity_id
_entity_poly.type
_entity_poly.pdbx_seq_one_letter_code
_entity_poly.pdbx_strand_id
1 'polypeptide(L)' 'FVVLDELVIGGITAHNVEAAVIEGSFPQTPLLGMSFLRQVSMEESAGVLTLTQLR' A
#
# COMPACT_ATOMS: atom_id res chain seq x y z
N PHE A 1 15.66 -4.15 0.84
CA PHE A 1 14.20 -4.40 0.79
C PHE A 1 13.86 -5.48 1.78
N VAL A 2 12.66 -5.42 2.36
CA VAL A 2 12.09 -6.44 3.25
C VAL A 2 10.74 -6.88 2.67
N VAL A 3 10.38 -8.13 2.86
CA VAL A 3 9.05 -8.63 2.50
C VAL A 3 8.20 -8.63 3.75
N LEU A 4 7.04 -7.98 3.69
CA LEU A 4 6.01 -8.04 4.71
C LEU A 4 5.09 -9.20 4.38
N ASP A 5 4.94 -10.15 5.29
CA ASP A 5 4.07 -11.32 5.09
C ASP A 5 2.59 -10.90 4.95
N GLU A 6 2.19 -9.88 5.70
CA GLU A 6 0.85 -9.31 5.70
C GLU A 6 0.89 -7.79 5.92
N LEU A 7 0.06 -7.05 5.19
CA LEU A 7 -0.21 -5.64 5.38
C LEU A 7 -1.72 -5.40 5.36
N VAL A 8 -2.25 -4.86 6.46
CA VAL A 8 -3.69 -4.56 6.60
C VAL A 8 -3.91 -3.05 6.64
N ILE A 9 -4.70 -2.52 5.70
CA ILE A 9 -5.06 -1.11 5.62
C ILE A 9 -6.57 -0.99 5.43
N GLY A 10 -7.28 -0.39 6.39
CA GLY A 10 -8.72 -0.12 6.24
C GLY A 10 -9.57 -1.37 5.95
N GLY A 11 -9.11 -2.57 6.34
CA GLY A 11 -9.78 -3.84 6.06
C GLY A 11 -9.36 -4.53 4.75
N ILE A 12 -8.45 -3.93 3.97
CA ILE A 12 -7.79 -4.56 2.81
C ILE A 12 -6.56 -5.32 3.32
N THR A 13 -6.45 -6.59 2.95
CA THR A 13 -5.31 -7.45 3.33
C THR A 13 -4.48 -7.77 2.09
N ALA A 14 -3.24 -7.31 2.08
CA ALA A 14 -2.25 -7.65 1.07
C ALA A 14 -1.19 -8.58 1.67
N HIS A 15 -0.79 -9.59 0.91
CA HIS A 15 0.24 -10.54 1.33
C HIS A 15 1.50 -10.38 0.48
N ASN A 16 2.65 -10.78 1.05
CA ASN A 16 3.94 -10.78 0.37
C ASN A 16 4.30 -9.40 -0.24
N VAL A 17 4.15 -8.34 0.55
CA VAL A 17 4.36 -6.95 0.10
C VAL A 17 5.83 -6.60 0.22
N GLU A 18 6.49 -6.33 -0.90
CA GLU A 18 7.86 -5.79 -0.90
C GLU A 18 7.86 -4.34 -0.40
N ALA A 19 8.72 -4.05 0.58
CA ALA A 19 8.88 -2.74 1.19
C ALA A 19 10.35 -2.30 1.26
N ALA A 20 10.57 -0.99 1.21
CA ALA A 20 11.86 -0.38 1.46
C ALA A 20 11.87 0.28 2.84
N VAL A 21 12.92 0.02 3.63
CA VAL A 21 13.26 0.82 4.81
C VAL A 21 14.41 1.72 4.37
N ILE A 22 14.22 3.03 4.53
CA ILE A 22 15.23 4.02 4.16
C ILE A 22 15.83 4.63 5.42
N GLU A 23 17.09 5.01 5.35
CA GLU A 23 17.74 5.81 6.38
C GLU A 23 17.40 7.29 6.18
N GLY A 24 17.19 8.01 7.28
CA GLY A 24 16.84 9.44 7.26
C GLY A 24 15.45 9.74 7.81
N SER A 25 15.07 11.01 7.76
CA SER A 25 13.83 11.52 8.38
C SER A 25 12.73 11.85 7.36
N PHE A 26 12.82 11.42 6.10
CA PHE A 26 11.77 11.67 5.12
C PHE A 26 11.62 10.52 4.13
N PRO A 27 10.39 10.14 3.72
CA PRO A 27 9.10 10.71 4.15
C PRO A 27 8.73 10.32 5.59
N GLN A 28 8.06 11.26 6.27
CA GLN A 28 7.51 11.03 7.63
C GLN A 28 6.31 10.07 7.62
N THR A 29 5.58 10.05 6.50
CA THR A 29 4.47 9.13 6.27
C THR A 29 4.94 7.99 5.36
N PRO A 30 4.72 6.72 5.75
CA PRO A 30 4.98 5.58 4.86
C PRO A 30 4.19 5.72 3.55
N LEU A 31 4.85 5.44 2.43
CA LEU A 31 4.24 5.53 1.11
C LEU A 31 3.81 4.13 0.62
N LEU A 32 2.64 4.06 0.01
CA LEU A 32 2.18 2.84 -0.64
C LEU A 32 2.81 2.74 -2.03
N GLY A 33 3.70 1.75 -2.19
CA GLY A 33 4.34 1.45 -3.46
C GLY A 33 3.53 0.48 -4.32
N MET A 34 4.01 0.23 -5.55
CA MET A 34 3.32 -0.63 -6.51
C MET A 34 3.17 -2.09 -6.05
N SER A 35 4.01 -2.57 -5.13
CA SER A 35 3.89 -3.90 -4.52
C SER A 35 2.55 -4.11 -3.82
N PHE A 36 2.02 -3.06 -3.20
CA PHE A 36 0.66 -3.02 -2.65
C PHE A 36 -0.36 -2.56 -3.70
N LEU A 37 -0.09 -1.44 -4.41
CA LEU A 37 -1.08 -0.80 -5.28
C LEU A 37 -1.55 -1.67 -6.46
N ARG A 38 -0.77 -2.69 -6.88
CA ARG A 38 -1.18 -3.65 -7.92
C ARG A 38 -2.21 -4.69 -7.43
N GLN A 39 -2.39 -4.83 -6.12
CA GLN A 39 -3.31 -5.80 -5.50
C GLN A 39 -4.70 -5.19 -5.22
N VAL A 40 -4.88 -3.89 -5.51
CA VAL A 40 -6.13 -3.16 -5.27
C VAL A 40 -6.61 -2.49 -6.56
N SER A 41 -7.93 -2.37 -6.70
CA SER A 41 -8.54 -1.44 -7.63
C SER A 41 -8.48 -0.04 -7.05
N MET A 42 -8.17 0.94 -7.88
CA MET A 42 -8.13 2.35 -7.52
C MET A 42 -9.12 3.13 -8.38
N GLU A 43 -10.04 3.84 -7.75
CA GLU A 43 -10.99 4.73 -8.41
C GLU A 43 -11.00 6.09 -7.71
N GLU A 44 -10.80 7.16 -8.47
CA GLU A 44 -10.92 8.53 -7.97
C GLU A 44 -12.25 9.12 -8.46
N SER A 45 -13.01 9.69 -7.54
CA SER A 45 -14.26 10.38 -7.85
C SER A 45 -14.49 11.53 -6.87
N ALA A 46 -14.64 12.74 -7.42
CA ALA A 46 -14.92 13.97 -6.68
C ALA A 46 -13.96 14.23 -5.50
N GLY A 47 -12.66 13.93 -5.67
CA GLY A 47 -11.63 14.12 -4.64
C GLY A 47 -11.55 12.98 -3.62
N VAL A 48 -12.32 11.90 -3.81
CA VAL A 48 -12.25 10.68 -2.99
C VAL A 48 -11.53 9.59 -3.78
N LEU A 49 -10.42 9.10 -3.24
CA LEU A 49 -9.76 7.89 -3.72
C LEU A 49 -10.33 6.67 -3.00
N THR A 50 -11.01 5.80 -3.73
CA THR A 50 -11.51 4.52 -3.22
C THR A 50 -10.54 3.42 -3.61
N LEU A 51 -10.09 2.66 -2.60
CA LEU A 51 -9.31 1.45 -2.78
C LEU A 51 -10.20 0.24 -2.51
N THR A 52 -10.19 -0.73 -3.42
CA THR A 52 -10.96 -1.98 -3.25
C THR A 52 -10.05 -3.17 -3.47
N GLN A 53 -10.12 -4.17 -2.58
CA GLN A 53 -9.40 -5.43 -2.74
C GLN A 53 -9.82 -6.10 -4.05
N LEU A 54 -8.84 -6.43 -4.91
CA LEU A 54 -9.08 -7.31 -6.05
C LEU A 54 -9.27 -8.73 -5.51
N ARG A 55 -10.34 -9.41 -5.94
CA ARG A 55 -10.62 -10.80 -5.58
C ARG A 55 -9.74 -11.76 -6.35
#